data_AF-A0A2E6G3R3-F1
#
_entry.id   AF-A0A2E6G3R3-F1
#
_cell.length_a   1.000
_cell.length_b   1.000
_cell.length_c   1.000
_cell.angle_alpha   90.00
_cell.angle_beta   90.00
_cell.angle_gamma   90.00
#
_symmetry.space_group_name_H-M   'P 1'
#
loop_
_entity.id
_entity.type
_entity.pdbx_description
1 polymer ?
#
loop_
_entity_poly.entity_id
_entity_poly.type
_entity_poly.pdbx_seq_one_letter_code
_entity_poly.pdbx_strand_id
1 'polypeptide(L)'
;MVSRWEGTYMIVGAVLGVLLLSQGFQGTRSFETAALGTMTVSHYAKDLNGNSNHTERANPEEIEPLLNQLTNKTRHILILGNSQTHSINQKKHGQTVYPELLSKTLDSATAVLTHSMPNANFQEFRVSHSWWSEKRDWDLILIPAFMDDLREDGLRKDFLKAPVAEGHQLASESKLSTFLNAQLERLTNPPSEAGSESKQNTPQDITEQAINDWLSEHTSIWRNRSNARGDLFLSLYELRNKAFGITASTPRKMIPARYNRNIEALSNLLDHATSIGQRIILYIPPIRTDVPPPYDAKEYSQFKTTIESMAERHTLIRFANLENTVPGEYWGLKSSTDGDGKPELDYMHFQFKGHQLLAGALENEIRKR
;
A
#
# COMPACT_ATOMS: atom_id res chain seq x y z
N MET A 1 32.29 -36.95 -17.04
CA MET A 1 32.96 -37.11 -15.74
C MET A 1 32.96 -35.75 -15.05
N VAL A 2 31.93 -35.48 -14.25
CA VAL A 2 31.93 -34.31 -13.33
C VAL A 2 33.08 -34.55 -12.35
N SER A 3 33.99 -33.59 -12.21
CA SER A 3 35.20 -33.83 -11.42
C SER A 3 34.79 -34.01 -9.95
N ARG A 4 35.43 -34.94 -9.23
CA ARG A 4 35.17 -35.19 -7.79
C ARG A 4 35.23 -33.91 -6.93
N TRP A 5 35.90 -32.88 -7.42
CA TRP A 5 36.03 -31.58 -6.79
C TRP A 5 34.78 -30.71 -6.93
N GLU A 6 34.07 -30.77 -8.06
CA GLU A 6 32.85 -29.98 -8.31
C GLU A 6 31.72 -30.39 -7.36
N GLY A 7 31.54 -31.70 -7.13
CA GLY A 7 30.60 -32.21 -6.14
C GLY A 7 30.95 -31.78 -4.72
N THR A 8 32.25 -31.71 -4.39
CA THR A 8 32.71 -31.28 -3.06
C THR A 8 32.46 -29.78 -2.84
N TYR A 9 32.73 -28.94 -3.84
CA TYR A 9 32.44 -27.49 -3.76
C TYR A 9 30.95 -27.19 -3.67
N MET A 10 30.10 -27.95 -4.39
CA MET A 10 28.66 -27.81 -4.26
C MET A 10 28.16 -28.18 -2.87
N ILE A 11 28.67 -29.28 -2.29
CA ILE A 11 28.27 -29.70 -0.94
C ILE A 11 28.74 -28.69 0.10
N VAL A 12 30.00 -28.24 0.03
CA VAL A 12 30.54 -27.24 0.95
C VAL A 12 29.81 -25.91 0.80
N GLY A 13 29.51 -25.48 -0.43
CA GLY A 13 28.72 -24.28 -0.72
C GLY A 13 27.28 -24.38 -0.20
N ALA A 14 26.63 -25.53 -0.37
CA ALA A 14 25.29 -25.77 0.15
C ALA A 14 25.28 -25.79 1.69
N VAL A 15 26.25 -26.43 2.33
CA VAL A 15 26.39 -26.46 3.79
C VAL A 15 26.69 -25.07 4.34
N LEU A 16 27.59 -24.31 3.72
CA LEU A 16 27.86 -22.91 4.10
C LEU A 16 26.63 -22.02 3.90
N GLY A 17 25.92 -22.19 2.79
CA GLY A 17 24.67 -21.48 2.52
C GLY A 17 23.61 -21.78 3.58
N VAL A 18 23.40 -23.05 3.92
CA VAL A 18 22.48 -23.47 4.99
C VAL A 18 22.94 -22.93 6.35
N LEU A 19 24.23 -22.95 6.66
CA LEU A 19 24.76 -22.41 7.91
C LEU A 19 24.55 -20.89 8.02
N LEU A 20 24.85 -20.14 6.96
CA LEU A 20 24.61 -18.70 6.89
C LEU A 20 23.10 -18.39 7.02
N LEU A 21 22.25 -19.15 6.33
CA LEU A 21 20.81 -19.00 6.43
C LEU A 21 20.30 -19.34 7.85
N SER A 22 20.88 -20.37 8.48
CA SER A 22 20.49 -20.85 9.82
C SER A 22 20.89 -19.89 10.94
N GLN A 23 22.01 -19.17 10.80
CA GLN A 23 22.48 -18.22 11.81
C GLN A 23 21.93 -16.81 11.60
N GLY A 24 21.53 -16.46 10.37
CA GLY A 24 21.03 -15.12 10.02
C GLY A 24 19.52 -14.92 10.16
N PHE A 25 18.69 -15.96 9.98
CA PHE A 25 17.26 -15.79 9.66
C PHE A 25 16.30 -16.60 10.55
N GLN A 26 16.46 -16.51 11.87
CA GLN A 26 15.61 -17.23 12.84
C GLN A 26 14.36 -16.44 13.31
N GLY A 27 14.14 -15.23 12.81
CA GLY A 27 13.06 -14.35 13.27
C GLY A 27 11.76 -14.50 12.48
N THR A 28 10.62 -14.43 13.17
CA THR A 28 9.33 -14.09 12.56
C THR A 28 9.18 -12.57 12.57
N ARG A 29 9.50 -11.90 11.46
CA ARG A 29 9.33 -10.43 11.33
C ARG A 29 8.12 -10.12 10.47
N SER A 30 7.30 -9.17 10.91
CA SER A 30 6.35 -8.50 10.02
C SER A 30 7.11 -7.42 9.23
N PHE A 31 7.26 -7.63 7.93
CA PHE A 31 7.99 -6.73 7.03
C PHE A 31 7.34 -5.33 6.95
N GLU A 32 6.05 -5.22 7.21
CA GLU A 32 5.29 -3.97 7.22
C GLU A 32 5.68 -3.09 8.41
N THR A 33 5.82 -3.68 9.60
CA THR A 33 6.26 -2.96 10.81
C THR A 33 7.73 -2.56 10.72
N ALA A 34 8.53 -3.34 9.98
CA ALA A 34 9.92 -2.98 9.70
C ALA A 34 10.06 -1.72 8.82
N ALA A 35 9.11 -1.49 7.89
CA ALA A 35 9.14 -0.34 6.98
C ALA A 35 8.71 0.99 7.62
N LEU A 36 7.80 0.95 8.61
CA LEU A 36 7.35 2.14 9.35
C LEU A 36 8.38 2.65 10.37
N GLY A 37 9.34 1.81 10.76
CA GLY A 37 10.30 2.10 11.82
C GLY A 37 9.69 1.98 13.22
N THR A 38 10.48 2.28 14.25
CA THR A 38 10.05 2.12 15.65
C THR A 38 9.24 3.29 16.19
N MET A 39 9.23 4.43 15.47
CA MET A 39 8.61 5.68 15.91
C MET A 39 7.23 5.91 15.29
N THR A 40 6.86 5.17 14.25
CA THR A 40 5.54 5.24 13.61
C THR A 40 4.77 3.97 13.89
N VAL A 41 3.49 4.10 14.25
CA VAL A 41 2.63 2.95 14.54
C VAL A 41 1.37 2.98 13.69
N SER A 42 0.94 1.82 13.22
CA SER A 42 -0.36 1.66 12.58
C SER A 42 -1.49 1.86 13.60
N HIS A 43 -2.49 2.64 13.22
CA HIS A 43 -3.73 2.86 13.97
C HIS A 43 -4.88 2.94 12.95
N TYR A 44 -5.75 1.93 12.99
CA TYR A 44 -6.90 1.83 12.09
C TYR A 44 -8.10 2.56 12.67
N ALA A 45 -8.86 3.20 11.80
CA ALA A 45 -9.94 4.10 12.19
C ALA A 45 -11.15 3.35 12.75
N LYS A 46 -11.88 4.05 13.62
CA LYS A 46 -13.14 3.60 14.22
C LYS A 46 -14.24 4.65 14.05
N ASP A 47 -15.48 4.20 14.06
CA ASP A 47 -16.65 5.08 14.05
C ASP A 47 -16.92 5.69 15.45
N LEU A 48 -18.01 6.46 15.57
CA LEU A 48 -18.46 7.07 16.83
C LEU A 48 -18.82 6.04 17.91
N ASN A 49 -19.17 4.81 17.53
CA ASN A 49 -19.54 3.72 18.44
C ASN A 49 -18.34 2.83 18.80
N GLY A 50 -17.15 3.10 18.23
CA GLY A 50 -15.95 2.30 18.42
C GLY A 50 -15.85 1.07 17.51
N ASN A 51 -16.74 0.92 16.54
CA ASN A 51 -16.66 -0.13 15.53
C ASN A 51 -15.57 0.20 14.52
N SER A 52 -14.88 -0.82 13.98
CA SER A 52 -13.90 -0.59 12.91
C SER A 52 -14.61 -0.14 11.64
N ASN A 53 -14.16 0.95 11.06
CA ASN A 53 -14.60 1.43 9.75
C ASN A 53 -13.44 1.46 8.74
N HIS A 54 -12.42 0.64 8.99
CA HIS A 54 -11.16 0.64 8.28
C HIS A 54 -10.75 -0.80 7.94
N THR A 55 -10.33 -1.04 6.70
CA THR A 55 -9.56 -2.23 6.33
C THR A 55 -8.28 -1.82 5.60
N GLU A 56 -7.20 -2.54 5.83
CA GLU A 56 -5.94 -2.37 5.09
C GLU A 56 -5.80 -3.38 3.97
N ARG A 57 -6.30 -4.59 4.21
CA ARG A 57 -6.09 -5.76 3.35
C ARG A 57 -7.32 -6.23 2.61
N ALA A 58 -8.47 -5.62 2.94
CA ALA A 58 -9.79 -6.10 2.56
C ALA A 58 -9.93 -7.60 2.86
N ASN A 59 -9.66 -8.02 4.10
CA ASN A 59 -9.83 -9.44 4.47
C ASN A 59 -11.32 -9.82 4.33
N PRO A 60 -11.68 -10.95 3.69
CA PRO A 60 -13.09 -11.34 3.47
C PRO A 60 -13.95 -11.31 4.74
N GLU A 61 -13.39 -11.73 5.87
CA GLU A 61 -14.06 -11.77 7.18
C GLU A 61 -14.37 -10.37 7.77
N GLU A 62 -13.71 -9.31 7.28
CA GLU A 62 -13.93 -7.93 7.72
C GLU A 62 -15.00 -7.22 6.89
N ILE A 63 -15.27 -7.69 5.67
CA ILE A 63 -16.07 -6.93 4.69
C ILE A 63 -17.53 -6.82 5.09
N GLU A 64 -18.16 -7.92 5.46
CA GLU A 64 -19.57 -7.91 5.88
C GLU A 64 -19.79 -7.05 7.15
N PRO A 65 -18.98 -7.18 8.22
CA PRO A 65 -19.04 -6.27 9.36
C PRO A 65 -18.88 -4.79 8.99
N LEU A 66 -18.00 -4.46 8.03
CA LEU A 66 -17.82 -3.09 7.55
C LEU A 66 -19.06 -2.58 6.82
N LEU A 67 -19.62 -3.37 5.91
CA LEU A 67 -20.80 -3.00 5.13
C LEU A 67 -22.06 -2.84 6.00
N ASN A 68 -22.22 -3.71 7.00
CA ASN A 68 -23.36 -3.67 7.93
C ASN A 68 -23.43 -2.37 8.74
N GLN A 69 -22.28 -1.76 9.06
CA GLN A 69 -22.23 -0.47 9.76
C GLN A 69 -22.77 0.69 8.92
N LEU A 70 -22.80 0.53 7.59
CA LEU A 70 -23.25 1.57 6.66
C LEU A 70 -24.78 1.54 6.49
N THR A 71 -25.47 0.44 6.80
CA THR A 71 -26.89 0.20 6.43
C THR A 71 -27.87 1.27 6.91
N ASN A 72 -27.65 1.89 8.06
CA ASN A 72 -28.54 2.92 8.62
C ASN A 72 -28.10 4.36 8.31
N LYS A 73 -27.15 4.54 7.39
CA LYS A 73 -26.58 5.85 7.03
C LYS A 73 -27.12 6.26 5.66
N THR A 74 -27.35 7.56 5.49
CA THR A 74 -27.91 8.12 4.25
C THR A 74 -26.84 8.66 3.31
N ARG A 75 -25.63 8.89 3.82
CA ARG A 75 -24.48 9.36 3.05
C ARG A 75 -23.29 8.45 3.30
N HIS A 76 -22.59 8.02 2.26
CA HIS A 76 -21.44 7.13 2.34
C HIS A 76 -20.21 7.78 1.71
N ILE A 77 -19.11 7.79 2.46
CA ILE A 77 -17.82 8.28 2.01
C ILE A 77 -16.84 7.12 2.01
N LEU A 78 -16.17 6.91 0.87
CA LEU A 78 -15.04 6.00 0.76
C LEU A 78 -13.73 6.79 0.80
N ILE A 79 -12.82 6.41 1.68
CA ILE A 79 -11.46 6.94 1.72
C ILE A 79 -10.54 5.86 1.17
N LEU A 80 -9.93 6.12 0.02
CA LEU A 80 -8.77 5.37 -0.43
C LEU A 80 -7.52 6.05 0.14
N GLY A 81 -6.51 5.29 0.55
CA GLY A 81 -5.35 5.90 1.18
C GLY A 81 -4.11 5.02 1.20
N ASN A 82 -3.02 5.62 1.69
CA ASN A 82 -1.77 4.92 1.94
C ASN A 82 -1.42 4.87 3.44
N SER A 83 -0.15 4.60 3.78
CA SER A 83 0.29 4.53 5.17
C SER A 83 0.03 5.82 5.98
N GLN A 84 0.06 7.00 5.35
CA GLN A 84 -0.30 8.27 6.02
C GLN A 84 -1.76 8.28 6.50
N THR A 85 -2.62 7.43 5.93
CA THR A 85 -4.04 7.30 6.29
C THR A 85 -4.26 6.45 7.55
N HIS A 86 -3.36 5.52 7.84
CA HIS A 86 -3.49 4.59 8.96
C HIS A 86 -2.29 4.59 9.90
N SER A 87 -1.36 5.54 9.82
CA SER A 87 -0.17 5.57 10.67
C SER A 87 -0.02 6.90 11.39
N ILE A 88 0.38 6.84 12.66
CA ILE A 88 0.64 8.02 13.48
C ILE A 88 2.09 7.97 13.96
N ASN A 89 2.85 9.02 13.66
CA ASN A 89 4.21 9.15 14.17
C ASN A 89 4.21 9.59 15.64
N GLN A 90 5.06 8.99 16.46
CA GLN A 90 5.22 9.27 17.89
C GLN A 90 3.89 9.28 18.66
N LYS A 91 3.03 8.31 18.35
CA LYS A 91 1.67 8.18 18.89
C LYS A 91 1.66 8.12 20.42
N LYS A 92 0.82 8.95 21.04
CA LYS A 92 0.48 8.92 22.47
C LYS A 92 -0.88 8.25 22.70
N HIS A 93 -1.15 7.89 23.95
CA HIS A 93 -2.45 7.32 24.34
C HIS A 93 -3.62 8.26 23.96
N GLY A 94 -4.71 7.68 23.47
CA GLY A 94 -5.91 8.41 23.03
C GLY A 94 -5.82 9.11 21.68
N GLN A 95 -4.65 9.14 21.03
CA GLN A 95 -4.49 9.74 19.70
C GLN A 95 -4.99 8.80 18.59
N THR A 96 -5.49 9.39 17.50
CA THR A 96 -6.05 8.66 16.36
C THR A 96 -5.76 9.33 15.00
N VAL A 97 -6.05 8.65 13.90
CA VAL A 97 -5.82 9.07 12.52
C VAL A 97 -6.95 9.95 11.99
N TYR A 98 -6.68 10.66 10.89
CA TYR A 98 -7.63 11.61 10.29
C TYR A 98 -8.95 10.95 9.83
N PRO A 99 -9.02 9.69 9.33
CA PRO A 99 -10.30 9.08 8.98
C PRO A 99 -11.22 8.86 10.20
N GLU A 100 -10.66 8.52 11.36
CA GLU A 100 -11.43 8.40 12.60
C GLU A 100 -11.92 9.78 13.06
N LEU A 101 -11.08 10.82 12.95
CA LEU A 101 -11.50 12.19 13.24
C LEU A 101 -12.65 12.63 12.33
N LEU A 102 -12.55 12.41 11.01
CA LEU A 102 -13.62 12.70 10.05
C LEU A 102 -14.90 11.93 10.38
N SER A 103 -14.80 10.63 10.67
CA SER A 103 -15.97 9.82 11.06
C SER A 103 -16.66 10.32 12.33
N LYS A 104 -15.95 11.06 13.19
CA LYS A 104 -16.48 11.61 14.44
C LYS A 104 -17.02 13.04 14.31
N THR A 105 -16.54 13.82 13.33
CA THR A 105 -16.95 15.23 13.14
C THR A 105 -18.04 15.41 12.09
N LEU A 106 -18.16 14.47 11.15
CA LEU A 106 -19.26 14.46 10.18
C LEU A 106 -20.59 14.13 10.87
N ASP A 107 -21.70 14.53 10.23
CA ASP A 107 -23.03 14.30 10.79
C ASP A 107 -23.33 12.81 10.99
N SER A 108 -24.22 12.50 11.94
CA SER A 108 -24.55 11.11 12.30
C SER A 108 -25.19 10.32 11.16
N ALA A 109 -25.65 10.96 10.09
CA ALA A 109 -26.23 10.31 8.92
C ALA A 109 -25.16 9.94 7.88
N THR A 110 -23.92 10.41 8.05
CA THR A 110 -22.77 10.10 7.20
C THR A 110 -21.96 8.93 7.75
N ALA A 111 -21.66 7.98 6.87
CA ALA A 111 -20.76 6.86 7.11
C ALA A 111 -19.44 7.11 6.40
N VAL A 112 -18.33 6.76 7.05
CA VAL A 112 -17.00 6.79 6.44
C VAL A 112 -16.47 5.37 6.46
N LEU A 113 -16.08 4.83 5.31
CA LEU A 113 -15.30 3.60 5.18
C LEU A 113 -13.92 3.96 4.66
N THR A 114 -12.89 3.37 5.25
CA THR A 114 -11.50 3.57 4.83
C THR A 114 -10.91 2.27 4.31
N HIS A 115 -10.34 2.30 3.11
CA HIS A 115 -9.47 1.27 2.60
C HIS A 115 -8.11 1.88 2.30
N SER A 116 -7.09 1.55 3.10
CA SER A 116 -5.75 2.13 2.91
C SER A 116 -4.66 1.09 2.86
N MET A 117 -3.75 1.22 1.91
CA MET A 117 -2.71 0.23 1.63
C MET A 117 -1.32 0.89 1.67
N PRO A 118 -0.35 0.40 2.46
CA PRO A 118 0.96 1.01 2.54
C PRO A 118 1.63 1.03 1.16
N ASN A 119 2.18 2.19 0.76
CA ASN A 119 2.75 2.40 -0.58
C ASN A 119 1.78 1.99 -1.71
N ALA A 120 0.48 2.30 -1.56
CA ALA A 120 -0.51 2.06 -2.61
C ALA A 120 -0.10 2.72 -3.92
N ASN A 121 -0.38 2.07 -5.05
CA ASN A 121 -0.33 2.72 -6.35
C ASN A 121 -1.74 2.96 -6.91
N PHE A 122 -1.83 3.76 -7.99
CA PHE A 122 -3.13 4.05 -8.59
C PHE A 122 -3.79 2.86 -9.28
N GLN A 123 -3.04 1.81 -9.65
CA GLN A 123 -3.62 0.55 -10.15
C GLN A 123 -4.38 -0.18 -9.03
N GLU A 124 -3.83 -0.21 -7.82
CA GLU A 124 -4.51 -0.78 -6.65
C GLU A 124 -5.72 0.05 -6.24
N PHE A 125 -5.62 1.38 -6.26
CA PHE A 125 -6.79 2.24 -6.06
C PHE A 125 -7.86 2.00 -7.12
N ARG A 126 -7.50 1.79 -8.39
CA ARG A 126 -8.47 1.50 -9.45
C ARG A 126 -9.22 0.19 -9.21
N VAL A 127 -8.52 -0.87 -8.82
CA VAL A 127 -9.14 -2.17 -8.49
C VAL A 127 -10.00 -2.05 -7.24
N SER A 128 -9.45 -1.47 -6.18
CA SER A 128 -10.17 -1.25 -4.93
C SER A 128 -11.44 -0.43 -5.13
N HIS A 129 -11.39 0.63 -5.93
CA HIS A 129 -12.53 1.48 -6.22
C HIS A 129 -13.63 0.71 -6.96
N SER A 130 -13.25 -0.05 -8.00
CA SER A 130 -14.19 -0.87 -8.77
C SER A 130 -14.92 -1.85 -7.86
N TRP A 131 -14.16 -2.59 -7.05
CA TRP A 131 -14.70 -3.61 -6.18
C TRP A 131 -15.60 -3.02 -5.10
N TRP A 132 -15.18 -1.94 -4.43
CA TRP A 132 -16.05 -1.29 -3.43
C TRP A 132 -17.31 -0.68 -4.04
N SER A 133 -17.26 -0.22 -5.29
CA SER A 133 -18.44 0.31 -6.00
C SER A 133 -19.46 -0.78 -6.35
N GLU A 134 -19.04 -2.06 -6.43
CA GLU A 134 -19.97 -3.19 -6.56
C GLU A 134 -20.68 -3.54 -5.24
N LYS A 135 -20.10 -3.13 -4.10
CA LYS A 135 -20.64 -3.43 -2.77
C LYS A 135 -21.58 -2.35 -2.22
N ARG A 136 -21.40 -1.10 -2.66
CA ARG A 136 -22.16 0.04 -2.16
C ARG A 136 -22.08 1.23 -3.12
N ASP A 137 -23.15 2.01 -3.16
CA ASP A 137 -23.13 3.35 -3.73
C ASP A 137 -22.43 4.34 -2.79
N TRP A 138 -21.40 5.01 -3.30
CA TRP A 138 -20.60 5.99 -2.57
C TRP A 138 -20.95 7.42 -3.02
N ASP A 139 -21.41 8.27 -2.10
CA ASP A 139 -21.75 9.67 -2.42
C ASP A 139 -20.51 10.53 -2.69
N LEU A 140 -19.37 10.11 -2.15
CA LEU A 140 -18.10 10.81 -2.23
C LEU A 140 -16.93 9.83 -2.03
N ILE A 141 -15.88 10.00 -2.82
CA ILE A 141 -14.61 9.29 -2.66
C ILE A 141 -13.50 10.31 -2.37
N LEU A 142 -12.71 10.07 -1.32
CA LEU A 142 -11.49 10.81 -1.06
C LEU A 142 -10.30 10.03 -1.62
N ILE A 143 -9.54 10.64 -2.53
CA ILE A 143 -8.37 10.03 -3.16
C ILE A 143 -7.17 10.94 -2.94
N PRO A 144 -6.21 10.57 -2.07
CA PRO A 144 -4.92 11.23 -2.05
C PRO A 144 -4.13 10.84 -3.29
N ALA A 145 -3.43 11.82 -3.87
CA ALA A 145 -2.45 11.58 -4.91
C ALA A 145 -1.06 11.88 -4.36
N PHE A 146 -0.29 10.84 -4.01
CA PHE A 146 1.12 11.00 -3.69
C PHE A 146 1.97 10.81 -4.95
N MET A 147 3.07 11.55 -5.07
CA MET A 147 4.03 11.32 -6.17
C MET A 147 4.65 9.91 -6.07
N ASP A 148 4.79 9.38 -4.86
CA ASP A 148 5.34 8.03 -4.65
C ASP A 148 4.41 6.92 -5.15
N ASP A 149 3.10 7.16 -5.24
CA ASP A 149 2.12 6.20 -5.80
C ASP A 149 2.40 5.90 -7.29
N LEU A 150 3.15 6.79 -7.96
CA LEU A 150 3.56 6.64 -9.36
C LEU A 150 4.80 5.75 -9.54
N ARG A 151 5.49 5.40 -8.44
CA ARG A 151 6.75 4.64 -8.44
C ARG A 151 6.55 3.14 -8.29
N GLU A 152 5.47 2.75 -7.63
CA GLU A 152 5.06 1.35 -7.45
C GLU A 152 4.27 0.86 -8.68
N ASP A 153 4.10 -0.45 -8.82
CA ASP A 153 3.51 -1.04 -10.02
C ASP A 153 2.81 -2.36 -9.74
N GLY A 154 1.76 -2.64 -10.51
CA GLY A 154 0.99 -3.88 -10.42
C GLY A 154 0.15 -4.00 -9.16
N LEU A 155 -0.33 -5.22 -8.91
CA LEU A 155 -1.27 -5.54 -7.82
C LEU A 155 -0.62 -6.44 -6.77
N ARG A 156 -0.86 -6.14 -5.50
CA ARG A 156 -0.40 -6.96 -4.38
C ARG A 156 -1.57 -7.71 -3.75
N LYS A 157 -1.48 -9.04 -3.74
CA LYS A 157 -2.52 -9.93 -3.17
C LYS A 157 -2.83 -9.62 -1.71
N ASP A 158 -1.80 -9.28 -0.93
CA ASP A 158 -1.93 -9.05 0.52
C ASP A 158 -2.88 -7.89 0.84
N PHE A 159 -3.03 -6.92 -0.08
CA PHE A 159 -3.88 -5.74 0.09
C PHE A 159 -5.21 -5.81 -0.66
N LEU A 160 -5.42 -6.86 -1.45
CA LEU A 160 -6.60 -7.04 -2.30
C LEU A 160 -7.26 -8.40 -2.04
N LYS A 161 -7.26 -8.88 -0.79
CA LYS A 161 -7.65 -10.26 -0.47
C LYS A 161 -9.09 -10.58 -0.87
N ALA A 162 -10.06 -9.75 -0.51
CA ALA A 162 -11.46 -9.96 -0.89
C ALA A 162 -11.67 -9.82 -2.41
N PRO A 163 -11.18 -8.76 -3.10
CA PRO A 163 -11.23 -8.71 -4.57
C PRO A 163 -10.68 -9.97 -5.25
N VAL A 164 -9.52 -10.46 -4.77
CA VAL A 164 -8.89 -11.67 -5.31
C VAL A 164 -9.70 -12.93 -5.00
N ALA A 165 -10.16 -13.09 -3.76
CA ALA A 165 -10.94 -14.25 -3.32
C ALA A 165 -12.28 -14.37 -4.06
N GLU A 166 -12.89 -13.23 -4.40
CA GLU A 166 -14.14 -13.18 -5.15
C GLU A 166 -13.95 -13.29 -6.68
N GLY A 167 -12.69 -13.31 -7.15
CA GLY A 167 -12.40 -13.33 -8.59
C GLY A 167 -12.84 -12.06 -9.31
N HIS A 168 -12.79 -10.90 -8.62
CA HIS A 168 -13.21 -9.62 -9.16
C HIS A 168 -12.43 -9.27 -10.44
N GLN A 169 -13.11 -8.66 -11.41
CA GLN A 169 -12.54 -8.22 -12.68
C GLN A 169 -13.06 -6.83 -13.02
N LEU A 170 -12.21 -6.01 -13.64
CA LEU A 170 -12.59 -4.70 -14.14
C LEU A 170 -13.44 -4.85 -15.41
N ALA A 171 -14.57 -4.14 -15.46
CA ALA A 171 -15.50 -4.18 -16.59
C ALA A 171 -15.01 -3.46 -17.87
N SER A 172 -13.90 -2.72 -17.81
CA SER A 172 -13.39 -1.91 -18.92
C SER A 172 -12.51 -2.72 -19.87
N GLU A 173 -12.62 -2.47 -21.18
CA GLU A 173 -11.78 -3.09 -22.22
C GLU A 173 -10.49 -2.29 -22.52
N SER A 174 -10.09 -1.35 -21.66
CA SER A 174 -8.83 -0.64 -21.87
C SER A 174 -7.63 -1.59 -21.77
N LYS A 175 -6.53 -1.27 -22.46
CA LYS A 175 -5.29 -2.07 -22.39
C LYS A 175 -4.83 -2.26 -20.95
N LEU A 176 -4.94 -1.20 -20.13
CA LEU A 176 -4.63 -1.28 -18.72
C LEU A 176 -5.58 -2.21 -17.96
N SER A 177 -6.89 -2.13 -18.20
CA SER A 177 -7.86 -3.01 -17.54
C SER A 177 -7.61 -4.49 -17.90
N THR A 178 -7.31 -4.80 -19.18
CA THR A 178 -6.89 -6.14 -19.58
C THR A 178 -5.63 -6.61 -18.84
N PHE A 179 -4.65 -5.71 -18.69
CA PHE A 179 -3.41 -6.00 -17.94
C PHE A 179 -3.67 -6.25 -16.45
N LEU A 180 -4.54 -5.46 -15.81
CA LEU A 180 -4.89 -5.62 -14.40
C LEU A 180 -5.75 -6.87 -14.16
N ASN A 181 -6.69 -7.17 -15.05
CA ASN A 181 -7.49 -8.39 -15.04
C ASN A 181 -6.62 -9.64 -15.16
N ALA A 182 -5.61 -9.63 -16.04
CA ALA A 182 -4.64 -10.70 -16.14
C ALA A 182 -3.79 -10.86 -14.85
N GLN A 183 -3.48 -9.77 -14.15
CA GLN A 183 -2.83 -9.86 -12.84
C GLN A 183 -3.77 -10.42 -11.77
N LEU A 184 -5.02 -9.94 -11.69
CA LEU A 184 -6.02 -10.45 -10.75
C LEU A 184 -6.21 -11.96 -10.93
N GLU A 185 -6.35 -12.42 -12.18
CA GLU A 185 -6.46 -13.85 -12.50
C GLU A 185 -5.27 -14.65 -11.97
N ARG A 186 -4.04 -14.15 -12.13
CA ARG A 186 -2.83 -14.78 -11.57
C ARG A 186 -2.78 -14.76 -10.04
N LEU A 187 -3.37 -13.76 -9.39
CA LEU A 187 -3.41 -13.70 -7.92
C LEU A 187 -4.47 -14.66 -7.35
N THR A 188 -5.59 -14.82 -8.07
CA THR A 188 -6.69 -15.74 -7.76
C THR A 188 -6.24 -17.18 -7.98
N ASN A 189 -5.64 -17.44 -9.13
CA ASN A 189 -5.14 -18.75 -9.56
C ASN A 189 -3.61 -18.68 -9.75
N PRO A 190 -2.82 -18.64 -8.66
CA PRO A 190 -1.37 -18.60 -8.77
C PRO A 190 -0.88 -19.84 -9.51
N PRO A 191 0.06 -19.71 -10.47
CA PRO A 191 0.69 -20.87 -11.08
C PRO A 191 1.32 -21.72 -9.98
N SER A 192 1.25 -23.05 -10.14
CA SER A 192 1.91 -24.01 -9.26
C SER A 192 3.37 -23.61 -9.03
N GLU A 193 3.82 -23.57 -7.77
CA GLU A 193 5.25 -23.31 -7.44
C GLU A 193 6.17 -24.40 -8.02
N ALA A 194 5.63 -25.59 -8.26
CA ALA A 194 6.25 -26.62 -9.07
C ALA A 194 6.01 -26.25 -10.55
N GLY A 195 7.07 -25.88 -11.26
CA GLY A 195 7.07 -25.13 -12.53
C GLY A 195 6.39 -25.81 -13.72
N SER A 196 5.08 -26.03 -13.63
CA SER A 196 4.22 -26.58 -14.67
C SER A 196 3.04 -25.62 -14.87
N GLU A 197 2.97 -24.99 -16.04
CA GLU A 197 1.79 -24.24 -16.52
C GLU A 197 0.60 -25.17 -16.86
N SER A 198 0.70 -26.47 -16.58
CA SER A 198 -0.33 -27.45 -16.93
C SER A 198 -1.26 -27.73 -15.75
N LYS A 199 -2.58 -27.76 -16.02
CA LYS A 199 -3.64 -28.04 -15.03
C LYS A 199 -3.62 -29.47 -14.44
N GLN A 200 -2.60 -30.29 -14.73
CA GLN A 200 -2.46 -31.65 -14.24
C GLN A 200 -1.15 -31.78 -13.47
N ASN A 201 -1.24 -32.27 -12.22
CA ASN A 201 -0.05 -32.55 -11.41
C ASN A 201 0.81 -33.59 -12.14
N THR A 202 1.99 -33.17 -12.55
CA THR A 202 3.00 -34.08 -13.09
C THR A 202 3.58 -34.93 -11.95
N PRO A 203 4.17 -36.11 -12.25
CA PRO A 203 4.93 -36.87 -11.26
C PRO A 203 6.05 -36.07 -10.58
N GLN A 204 6.59 -35.06 -11.27
CA GLN A 204 7.53 -34.10 -10.71
C GLN A 204 6.87 -33.24 -9.64
N ASP A 205 5.69 -32.68 -9.90
CA ASP A 205 4.97 -31.84 -8.94
C ASP A 205 4.64 -32.62 -7.65
N ILE A 206 4.23 -33.89 -7.78
CA ILE A 206 3.96 -34.78 -6.64
C ILE A 206 5.24 -35.02 -5.81
N THR A 207 6.35 -35.26 -6.50
CA THR A 207 7.64 -35.52 -5.85
C THR A 207 8.19 -34.27 -5.17
N GLU A 208 8.11 -33.11 -5.83
CA GLU A 208 8.52 -31.82 -5.27
C GLU A 208 7.66 -31.42 -4.09
N GLN A 209 6.34 -31.66 -4.14
CA GLN A 209 5.44 -31.41 -3.02
C GLN A 209 5.80 -32.28 -1.82
N ALA A 210 6.00 -33.59 -2.03
CA ALA A 210 6.41 -34.50 -0.95
C ALA A 210 7.76 -34.11 -0.32
N ILE A 211 8.73 -33.67 -1.13
CA ILE A 211 10.03 -33.19 -0.65
C ILE A 211 9.85 -31.88 0.13
N ASN A 212 9.04 -30.95 -0.37
CA ASN A 212 8.77 -29.67 0.30
C ASN A 212 8.07 -29.86 1.64
N ASP A 213 7.11 -30.78 1.71
CA ASP A 213 6.39 -31.12 2.95
C ASP A 213 7.35 -31.75 3.95
N TRP A 214 8.14 -32.75 3.53
CA TRP A 214 9.14 -33.38 4.39
C TRP A 214 10.18 -32.36 4.91
N LEU A 215 10.71 -31.50 4.06
CA LEU A 215 11.67 -30.47 4.46
C LEU A 215 11.05 -29.42 5.39
N SER A 216 9.78 -29.06 5.19
CA SER A 216 9.06 -28.11 6.05
C SER A 216 8.79 -28.70 7.43
N GLU A 217 8.47 -29.99 7.50
CA GLU A 217 8.28 -30.73 8.75
C GLU A 217 9.60 -30.90 9.52
N HIS A 218 10.69 -31.21 8.83
CA HIS A 218 11.94 -31.63 9.46
C HIS A 218 12.98 -30.51 9.63
N THR A 219 12.81 -29.36 8.96
CA THR A 219 13.76 -28.24 9.08
C THR A 219 13.07 -26.91 9.32
N SER A 220 13.52 -26.19 10.35
CA SER A 220 13.02 -24.84 10.66
C SER A 220 13.39 -23.82 9.57
N ILE A 221 14.51 -24.03 8.88
CA ILE A 221 15.02 -23.15 7.81
C ILE A 221 14.12 -23.24 6.58
N TRP A 222 13.75 -24.45 6.13
CA TRP A 222 12.86 -24.61 4.99
C TRP A 222 11.42 -24.19 5.31
N ARG A 223 11.01 -24.37 6.56
CA ARG A 223 9.75 -23.83 7.10
C ARG A 223 9.70 -22.30 7.07
N ASN A 224 10.82 -21.65 7.36
CA ASN A 224 10.96 -20.19 7.37
C ASN A 224 11.55 -19.61 6.06
N ARG A 225 11.57 -20.39 4.97
CA ARG A 225 12.24 -19.99 3.71
C ARG A 225 11.74 -18.67 3.14
N SER A 226 10.46 -18.36 3.29
CA SER A 226 9.87 -17.08 2.87
C SER A 226 10.45 -15.90 3.64
N ASN A 227 10.56 -16.03 4.97
CA ASN A 227 11.14 -15.02 5.86
C ASN A 227 12.63 -14.84 5.58
N ALA A 228 13.39 -15.93 5.44
CA ALA A 228 14.81 -15.88 5.11
C ALA A 228 15.07 -15.19 3.76
N ARG A 229 14.21 -15.42 2.75
CA ARG A 229 14.27 -14.70 1.47
C ARG A 229 14.01 -13.21 1.67
N GLY A 230 12.99 -12.85 2.46
CA GLY A 230 12.67 -11.45 2.76
C GLY A 230 13.82 -10.72 3.47
N ASP A 231 14.42 -11.34 4.48
CA ASP A 231 15.54 -10.76 5.23
C ASP A 231 16.82 -10.63 4.37
N LEU A 232 17.07 -11.57 3.45
CA LEU A 232 18.15 -11.42 2.46
C LEU A 232 17.91 -10.19 1.56
N PHE A 233 16.69 -10.00 1.08
CA PHE A 233 16.35 -8.81 0.28
C PHE A 233 16.51 -7.51 1.07
N LEU A 234 16.10 -7.48 2.34
CA LEU A 234 16.34 -6.32 3.22
C LEU A 234 17.84 -6.05 3.41
N SER A 235 18.63 -7.09 3.66
CA SER A 235 20.09 -6.97 3.84
C SER A 235 20.78 -6.43 2.57
N LEU A 236 20.36 -6.89 1.39
CA LEU A 236 20.84 -6.37 0.11
C LEU A 236 20.43 -4.91 -0.11
N TYR A 237 19.22 -4.54 0.31
CA TYR A 237 18.72 -3.17 0.25
C TYR A 237 19.52 -2.21 1.14
N GLU A 238 19.80 -2.60 2.38
CA GLU A 238 20.64 -1.83 3.31
C GLU A 238 22.09 -1.69 2.80
N LEU A 239 22.67 -2.78 2.29
CA LEU A 239 24.00 -2.77 1.70
C LEU A 239 24.07 -1.81 0.52
N ARG A 240 23.08 -1.83 -0.39
CA ARG A 240 22.97 -0.89 -1.50
C ARG A 240 22.92 0.54 -0.98
N ASN A 241 22.06 0.83 0.00
CA ASN A 241 21.92 2.19 0.51
C ASN A 241 23.22 2.72 1.08
N LYS A 242 23.91 1.89 1.88
CA LYS A 242 25.21 2.24 2.45
C LYS A 242 26.29 2.44 1.38
N ALA A 243 26.34 1.57 0.37
CA ALA A 243 27.35 1.65 -0.70
C ALA A 243 27.19 2.89 -1.59
N PHE A 244 25.95 3.35 -1.80
CA PHE A 244 25.64 4.49 -2.68
C PHE A 244 25.26 5.77 -1.93
N GLY A 245 25.35 5.81 -0.59
CA GLY A 245 24.98 6.97 0.23
C GLY A 245 23.50 7.39 0.07
N ILE A 246 22.60 6.43 -0.16
CA ILE A 246 21.17 6.68 -0.32
C ILE A 246 20.55 6.86 1.06
N THR A 247 19.95 8.03 1.30
CA THR A 247 19.23 8.38 2.54
C THR A 247 17.76 8.67 2.25
N ALA A 248 16.93 8.89 3.27
CA ALA A 248 15.55 9.34 3.10
C ALA A 248 15.41 10.65 2.28
N SER A 249 16.45 11.49 2.26
CA SER A 249 16.49 12.77 1.54
C SER A 249 16.96 12.66 0.09
N THR A 250 17.47 11.50 -0.35
CA THR A 250 17.99 11.34 -1.72
C THR A 250 16.84 11.42 -2.74
N PRO A 251 16.92 12.33 -3.74
CA PRO A 251 15.91 12.41 -4.80
C PRO A 251 15.82 11.11 -5.59
N ARG A 252 14.60 10.58 -5.74
CA ARG A 252 14.33 9.36 -6.50
C ARG A 252 13.75 9.73 -7.87
N LYS A 253 14.34 9.23 -8.96
CA LYS A 253 13.81 9.48 -10.33
C LYS A 253 12.55 8.66 -10.62
N MET A 254 11.66 9.20 -11.44
CA MET A 254 10.49 8.47 -11.93
C MET A 254 10.85 7.44 -13.00
N ILE A 255 10.19 6.28 -12.96
CA ILE A 255 10.29 5.25 -14.00
C ILE A 255 9.12 5.46 -14.98
N PRO A 256 9.37 5.87 -16.25
CA PRO A 256 8.31 6.32 -17.16
C PRO A 256 7.19 5.29 -17.38
N ALA A 257 7.52 4.00 -17.47
CA ALA A 257 6.53 2.94 -17.66
C ALA A 257 5.55 2.81 -16.49
N ARG A 258 6.05 2.94 -15.24
CA ARG A 258 5.23 2.88 -14.03
C ARG A 258 4.39 4.15 -13.88
N TYR A 259 5.02 5.30 -14.11
CA TYR A 259 4.33 6.59 -14.15
C TYR A 259 3.13 6.55 -15.11
N ASN A 260 3.34 6.14 -16.37
CA ASN A 260 2.28 6.12 -17.37
C ASN A 260 1.13 5.19 -16.98
N ARG A 261 1.43 3.98 -16.48
CA ARG A 261 0.39 3.04 -16.02
C ARG A 261 -0.41 3.59 -14.85
N ASN A 262 0.25 4.22 -13.88
CA ASN A 262 -0.44 4.76 -12.71
C ASN A 262 -1.28 6.01 -13.06
N ILE A 263 -0.81 6.87 -13.97
CA ILE A 263 -1.62 8.00 -14.48
C ILE A 263 -2.83 7.49 -15.28
N GLU A 264 -2.65 6.47 -16.12
CA GLU A 264 -3.77 5.83 -16.83
C GLU A 264 -4.74 5.16 -15.85
N ALA A 265 -4.24 4.52 -14.79
CA ALA A 265 -5.06 3.89 -13.75
C ALA A 265 -5.91 4.92 -13.01
N LEU A 266 -5.30 6.05 -12.62
CA LEU A 266 -6.02 7.15 -12.00
C LEU A 266 -7.07 7.71 -12.96
N SER A 267 -6.74 7.96 -14.24
CA SER A 267 -7.75 8.43 -15.21
C SER A 267 -8.92 7.46 -15.29
N ASN A 268 -8.66 6.17 -15.48
CA ASN A 268 -9.70 5.15 -15.55
C ASN A 268 -10.55 5.07 -14.28
N LEU A 269 -9.98 5.39 -13.10
CA LEU A 269 -10.71 5.46 -11.84
C LEU A 269 -11.65 6.66 -11.85
N LEU A 270 -11.12 7.86 -12.14
CA LEU A 270 -11.89 9.10 -12.19
C LEU A 270 -13.02 9.03 -13.24
N ASP A 271 -12.71 8.51 -14.43
CA ASP A 271 -13.66 8.28 -15.53
C ASP A 271 -14.78 7.33 -15.08
N HIS A 272 -14.43 6.21 -14.42
CA HIS A 272 -15.41 5.25 -13.95
C HIS A 272 -16.28 5.81 -12.82
N ALA A 273 -15.68 6.41 -11.79
CA ALA A 273 -16.40 6.99 -10.67
C ALA A 273 -17.41 8.05 -11.13
N THR A 274 -16.99 8.95 -12.03
CA THR A 274 -17.87 9.98 -12.56
C THR A 274 -18.98 9.43 -13.46
N SER A 275 -18.73 8.35 -14.22
CA SER A 275 -19.75 7.74 -15.07
C SER A 275 -20.88 7.06 -14.28
N ILE A 276 -20.59 6.62 -13.05
CA ILE A 276 -21.60 6.10 -12.11
C ILE A 276 -22.08 7.16 -11.10
N GLY A 277 -21.80 8.45 -11.36
CA GLY A 277 -22.35 9.58 -10.60
C GLY A 277 -21.69 9.85 -9.24
N GLN A 278 -20.55 9.23 -8.95
CA GLN A 278 -19.82 9.45 -7.69
C GLN A 278 -19.06 10.77 -7.75
N ARG A 279 -19.11 11.52 -6.64
CA ARG A 279 -18.26 12.70 -6.46
C ARG A 279 -16.89 12.29 -5.94
N ILE A 280 -15.86 13.04 -6.30
CA ILE A 280 -14.49 12.78 -5.86
C ILE A 280 -13.88 14.06 -5.30
N ILE A 281 -13.17 13.94 -4.18
CA ILE A 281 -12.14 14.91 -3.79
C ILE A 281 -10.79 14.24 -4.08
N LEU A 282 -10.13 14.73 -5.13
CA LEU A 282 -8.78 14.35 -5.50
C LEU A 282 -7.84 15.38 -4.89
N TYR A 283 -6.96 14.97 -3.99
CA TYR A 283 -6.16 15.92 -3.24
C TYR A 283 -4.67 15.59 -3.22
N ILE A 284 -3.83 16.64 -3.26
CA ILE A 284 -2.41 16.50 -2.94
C ILE A 284 -2.30 16.45 -1.42
N PRO A 285 -1.87 15.33 -0.83
CA PRO A 285 -1.79 15.16 0.62
C PRO A 285 -0.66 16.02 1.21
N PRO A 286 -0.69 16.27 2.54
CA PRO A 286 0.41 16.93 3.22
C PRO A 286 1.74 16.19 2.99
N ILE A 287 2.79 16.97 2.76
CA ILE A 287 4.18 16.52 2.76
C ILE A 287 4.99 17.50 3.60
N ARG A 288 6.07 17.03 4.20
CA ARG A 288 6.96 17.89 4.97
C ARG A 288 7.61 18.95 4.08
N THR A 289 7.30 20.23 4.31
CA THR A 289 7.78 21.36 3.49
C THR A 289 8.70 22.34 4.22
N ASP A 290 8.94 22.18 5.53
CA ASP A 290 9.96 22.96 6.27
C ASP A 290 11.40 22.60 5.85
N VAL A 291 11.56 21.48 5.16
CA VAL A 291 12.78 21.04 4.50
C VAL A 291 12.46 20.63 3.05
N PRO A 292 13.42 20.70 2.10
CA PRO A 292 13.18 20.25 0.74
C PRO A 292 12.71 18.79 0.71
N PRO A 293 11.56 18.48 0.09
CA PRO A 293 11.09 17.10 -0.03
C PRO A 293 12.05 16.29 -0.91
N PRO A 294 12.08 14.96 -0.78
CA PRO A 294 13.00 14.08 -1.51
C PRO A 294 12.58 13.86 -2.98
N TYR A 295 12.14 14.93 -3.65
CA TYR A 295 11.62 14.93 -5.02
C TYR A 295 12.41 15.90 -5.89
N ASP A 296 12.51 15.58 -7.18
CA ASP A 296 12.91 16.57 -8.17
C ASP A 296 11.82 17.64 -8.28
N ALA A 297 12.18 18.92 -8.13
CA ALA A 297 11.23 20.02 -8.07
C ALA A 297 10.41 20.18 -9.37
N LYS A 298 11.03 19.88 -10.53
CA LYS A 298 10.35 19.97 -11.82
C LYS A 298 9.38 18.79 -11.98
N GLU A 299 9.81 17.58 -11.66
CA GLU A 299 8.94 16.40 -11.68
C GLU A 299 7.75 16.56 -10.71
N TYR A 300 7.97 17.09 -9.50
CA TYR A 300 6.91 17.30 -8.52
C TYR A 300 5.93 18.41 -8.94
N SER A 301 6.42 19.50 -9.53
CA SER A 301 5.54 20.53 -10.09
C SER A 301 4.70 19.97 -11.23
N GLN A 302 5.30 19.19 -12.13
CA GLN A 302 4.58 18.56 -13.25
C GLN A 302 3.54 17.54 -12.75
N PHE A 303 3.87 16.79 -11.71
CA PHE A 303 2.94 15.90 -11.03
C PHE A 303 1.69 16.66 -10.55
N LYS A 304 1.85 17.73 -9.76
CA LYS A 304 0.73 18.51 -9.23
C LYS A 304 -0.16 19.07 -10.34
N THR A 305 0.43 19.67 -11.38
CA THR A 305 -0.32 20.16 -12.54
C THR A 305 -1.05 19.03 -13.27
N THR A 306 -0.44 17.85 -13.41
CA THR A 306 -1.10 16.70 -14.05
C THR A 306 -2.33 16.26 -13.27
N ILE A 307 -2.23 16.13 -11.93
CA ILE A 307 -3.36 15.74 -11.08
C ILE A 307 -4.48 16.78 -11.10
N GLU A 308 -4.14 18.07 -11.03
CA GLU A 308 -5.10 19.17 -11.12
C GLU A 308 -5.83 19.14 -12.47
N SER A 309 -5.10 19.09 -13.59
CA SER A 309 -5.70 19.01 -14.92
C SER A 309 -6.55 17.76 -15.11
N MET A 310 -6.21 16.63 -14.49
CA MET A 310 -7.04 15.43 -14.54
C MET A 310 -8.39 15.64 -13.84
N ALA A 311 -8.41 16.32 -12.70
CA ALA A 311 -9.64 16.64 -11.97
C ALA A 311 -10.53 17.64 -12.76
N GLU A 312 -9.93 18.68 -13.34
CA GLU A 312 -10.64 19.72 -14.09
C GLU A 312 -11.42 19.21 -15.32
N ARG A 313 -11.07 18.02 -15.83
CA ARG A 313 -11.82 17.37 -16.93
C ARG A 313 -13.22 16.90 -16.52
N HIS A 314 -13.54 16.88 -15.23
CA HIS A 314 -14.79 16.33 -14.71
C HIS A 314 -15.49 17.31 -13.76
N THR A 315 -16.81 17.46 -13.91
CA THR A 315 -17.62 18.34 -13.05
C THR A 315 -17.88 17.78 -11.66
N LEU A 316 -17.79 16.45 -11.48
CA LEU A 316 -18.01 15.77 -10.20
C LEU A 316 -16.73 15.62 -9.37
N ILE A 317 -15.60 16.12 -9.87
CA ILE A 317 -14.30 16.02 -9.19
C ILE A 317 -13.89 17.40 -8.68
N ARG A 318 -13.55 17.46 -7.40
CA ARG A 318 -12.95 18.63 -6.78
C ARG A 318 -11.47 18.36 -6.54
N PHE A 319 -10.61 19.22 -7.06
CA PHE A 319 -9.19 19.22 -6.72
C PHE A 319 -8.94 20.03 -5.45
N ALA A 320 -8.07 19.52 -4.57
CA ALA A 320 -7.61 20.25 -3.40
C ALA A 320 -6.10 20.04 -3.19
N ASN A 321 -5.30 21.09 -3.25
CA ASN A 321 -3.90 21.00 -2.86
C ASN A 321 -3.76 21.25 -1.35
N LEU A 322 -3.51 20.18 -0.59
CA LEU A 322 -3.37 20.20 0.86
C LEU A 322 -1.91 20.03 1.32
N GLU A 323 -0.93 20.19 0.43
CA GLU A 323 0.49 19.89 0.69
C GLU A 323 1.05 20.64 1.93
N ASN A 324 0.59 21.88 2.15
CA ASN A 324 1.05 22.76 3.23
C ASN A 324 0.16 22.76 4.48
N THR A 325 -0.78 21.82 4.58
CA THR A 325 -1.76 21.79 5.70
C THR A 325 -1.11 21.48 7.05
N VAL A 326 0.02 20.77 7.04
CA VAL A 326 0.69 20.30 8.26
C VAL A 326 2.04 21.04 8.43
N PRO A 327 2.15 21.96 9.41
CA PRO A 327 3.40 22.62 9.78
C PRO A 327 4.53 21.64 10.14
N GLY A 328 5.78 22.06 9.87
CA GLY A 328 7.02 21.31 10.12
C GLY A 328 7.12 20.66 11.51
N GLU A 329 6.67 21.38 12.54
CA GLU A 329 6.72 20.94 13.94
C GLU A 329 5.83 19.72 14.28
N TYR A 330 4.86 19.41 13.41
CA TYR A 330 3.99 18.23 13.59
C TYR A 330 4.43 17.03 12.76
N TRP A 331 5.55 17.12 12.05
CA TRP A 331 6.14 15.99 11.35
C TRP A 331 6.96 15.12 12.28
N GLY A 332 7.00 13.83 11.94
CA GLY A 332 7.66 12.81 12.72
C GLY A 332 9.18 12.73 12.55
N LEU A 333 9.74 11.81 13.32
CA LEU A 333 11.06 11.25 13.07
C LEU A 333 10.92 9.78 12.68
N LYS A 334 11.85 9.28 11.89
CA LYS A 334 11.96 7.86 11.51
C LYS A 334 13.32 7.31 11.91
N SER A 335 13.42 5.98 12.00
CA SER A 335 14.70 5.31 12.23
C SER A 335 15.70 5.62 11.09
N SER A 336 16.99 5.69 11.45
CA SER A 336 18.12 5.85 10.50
C SER A 336 18.02 4.85 9.35
N THR A 337 18.26 5.32 8.13
CA THR A 337 18.33 4.49 6.91
C THR A 337 19.76 4.20 6.44
N ASP A 338 20.74 4.90 7.00
CA ASP A 338 22.17 4.73 6.69
C ASP A 338 22.93 3.86 7.73
N GLY A 339 22.25 3.47 8.81
CA GLY A 339 22.79 2.61 9.86
C GLY A 339 23.59 3.35 10.93
N ASP A 340 23.59 4.68 10.93
CA ASP A 340 24.26 5.52 11.94
C ASP A 340 23.52 5.61 13.28
N GLY A 341 22.27 5.11 13.31
CA GLY A 341 21.41 5.05 14.49
C GLY A 341 20.76 6.37 14.89
N LYS A 342 20.98 7.47 14.16
CA LYS A 342 20.35 8.77 14.44
C LYS A 342 18.96 8.86 13.83
N PRO A 343 17.95 9.37 14.55
CA PRO A 343 16.64 9.60 13.96
C PRO A 343 16.73 10.56 12.77
N GLU A 344 16.12 10.18 11.65
CA GLU A 344 15.99 10.99 10.45
C GLU A 344 14.63 11.69 10.44
N LEU A 345 14.50 12.73 9.60
CA LEU A 345 13.22 13.39 9.37
C LEU A 345 12.26 12.44 8.65
N ASP A 346 11.04 12.28 9.16
CA ASP A 346 9.96 11.62 8.42
C ASP A 346 9.26 12.66 7.53
N TYR A 347 9.23 12.39 6.23
CA TYR A 347 8.60 13.25 5.22
C TYR A 347 7.13 12.87 4.95
N MET A 348 6.69 11.70 5.43
CA MET A 348 5.44 11.06 5.02
C MET A 348 4.46 10.87 6.18
N HIS A 349 4.95 10.68 7.42
CA HIS A 349 4.11 10.50 8.59
C HIS A 349 4.24 11.65 9.58
N PHE A 350 3.10 12.19 9.99
CA PHE A 350 2.99 13.25 10.98
C PHE A 350 2.41 12.73 12.30
N GLN A 351 2.58 13.54 13.33
CA GLN A 351 2.00 13.31 14.65
C GLN A 351 0.49 13.59 14.64
N PHE A 352 -0.18 13.26 15.75
CA PHE A 352 -1.63 13.45 15.91
C PHE A 352 -2.14 14.84 15.51
N LYS A 353 -1.39 15.92 15.83
CA LYS A 353 -1.80 17.28 15.46
C LYS A 353 -1.88 17.48 13.94
N GLY A 354 -0.99 16.82 13.17
CA GLY A 354 -1.10 16.77 11.72
C GLY A 354 -2.38 16.09 11.25
N HIS A 355 -2.78 14.98 11.89
CA HIS A 355 -4.07 14.32 11.57
C HIS A 355 -5.27 15.23 11.88
N GLN A 356 -5.22 16.00 12.96
CA GLN A 356 -6.28 16.98 13.27
C GLN A 356 -6.39 18.08 12.21
N LEU A 357 -5.25 18.60 11.75
CA LEU A 357 -5.22 19.63 10.71
C LEU A 357 -5.72 19.10 9.36
N LEU A 358 -5.27 17.91 8.96
CA LEU A 358 -5.73 17.27 7.73
C LEU A 358 -7.22 16.93 7.78
N ALA A 359 -7.72 16.39 8.91
CA ALA A 359 -9.15 16.12 9.08
C ALA A 359 -9.98 17.40 8.94
N GLY A 360 -9.56 18.51 9.58
CA GLY A 360 -10.25 19.79 9.46
C GLY A 360 -10.25 20.35 8.03
N ALA A 361 -9.12 20.22 7.31
CA ALA A 361 -9.03 20.64 5.91
C ALA A 361 -9.95 19.80 5.00
N LEU A 362 -9.93 18.48 5.13
CA LEU A 362 -10.79 17.58 4.37
C LEU A 362 -12.27 17.78 4.71
N GLU A 363 -12.61 17.99 5.98
CA GLU A 363 -13.98 18.30 6.39
C GLU A 363 -14.50 19.57 5.71
N ASN A 364 -13.67 20.62 5.62
CA ASN A 364 -14.01 21.83 4.89
C ASN A 364 -14.27 21.52 3.41
N GLU A 365 -13.43 20.71 2.75
CA GLU A 365 -13.67 20.32 1.35
C GLU A 365 -14.95 19.48 1.19
N ILE A 366 -15.24 18.57 2.11
CA ILE A 366 -16.46 17.72 2.11
C ILE A 366 -17.75 18.56 2.25
N ARG A 367 -17.67 19.67 3.01
CA ARG A 367 -18.82 20.56 3.29
C ARG A 367 -19.04 21.61 2.21
N LYS A 368 -18.05 21.93 1.38
CA LYS A 368 -18.25 22.81 0.22
C LYS A 368 -19.19 22.09 -0.76
N ARG A 369 -20.38 22.67 -0.93
CA ARG A 369 -21.38 22.19 -1.89
C ARG A 369 -20.91 22.41 -3.31
#